data_AF-A0A7C6T6I7-F1
#
_entry.id   AF-A0A7C6T6I7-F1
#
_cell.length_a   1.000
_cell.length_b   1.000
_cell.length_c   1.000
_cell.angle_alpha   90.00
_cell.angle_beta   90.00
_cell.angle_gamma   90.00
#
_symmetry.space_group_name_H-M   'P 1'
#
loop_
_entity.id
_entity.type
_entity.pdbx_description
1 polymer ?
#
loop_
_entity_poly.entity_id
_entity_poly.type
_entity_poly.pdbx_seq_one_letter_code
_entity_poly.pdbx_strand_id
1 'polypeptide(L)'
;PDWQGRRLNVVLGQTLRSNGRYLKQIMLEYTQGKTDDMAYRVARRDAHNADAALSSTLTNMLKEPGHFRRQTDIGFRFLLLSHTLLSYISALGAHRETLAHAPTYPLLNQEAQLLAASLEEIAQQLIKREPIEVHSDAEQLQSYRLRDLPEEEDDTLRFLQTQLLLISQQLGSIRTLAAHVLSKS
;
A
#
# COMPACT_ATOMS: atom_id res chain seq x y z
N PRO A 1 -14.33 11.84 24.00
CA PRO A 1 -13.00 12.04 23.36
C PRO A 1 -12.93 11.29 22.02
N ASP A 2 -13.11 12.01 20.91
CA ASP A 2 -13.11 11.50 19.51
C ASP A 2 -11.74 11.74 18.82
N TRP A 3 -10.75 12.26 19.56
CA TRP A 3 -9.46 12.63 18.99
C TRP A 3 -8.57 11.41 18.66
N GLN A 4 -8.73 10.29 19.37
CA GLN A 4 -7.97 9.06 19.09
C GLN A 4 -8.42 8.40 17.78
N GLY A 5 -9.73 8.33 17.52
CA GLY A 5 -10.26 7.86 16.23
C GLY A 5 -9.77 8.75 15.09
N ARG A 6 -9.82 10.08 15.28
CA ARG A 6 -9.23 11.09 14.39
C ARG A 6 -7.72 10.99 14.20
N ARG A 7 -7.01 10.38 15.15
CA ARG A 7 -5.57 10.15 15.03
C ARG A 7 -5.30 8.87 14.26
N LEU A 8 -6.10 7.82 14.49
CA LEU A 8 -5.92 6.53 13.85
C LEU A 8 -6.18 6.61 12.33
N ASN A 9 -7.30 7.20 11.87
CA ASN A 9 -7.58 7.34 10.44
C ASN A 9 -6.47 8.11 9.71
N VAL A 10 -5.92 9.16 10.33
CA VAL A 10 -4.83 9.95 9.76
C VAL A 10 -3.54 9.15 9.68
N VAL A 11 -3.18 8.41 10.74
CA VAL A 11 -1.97 7.57 10.74
C VAL A 11 -2.08 6.47 9.69
N LEU A 12 -3.22 5.77 9.61
CA LEU A 12 -3.47 4.74 8.60
C LEU A 12 -3.39 5.30 7.17
N GLY A 13 -4.01 6.46 6.93
CA GLY A 13 -3.96 7.12 5.64
C GLY A 13 -2.53 7.53 5.26
N GLN A 14 -1.76 8.06 6.21
CA GLN A 14 -0.36 8.40 5.98
C GLN A 14 0.51 7.17 5.66
N THR A 15 0.24 6.02 6.29
CA THR A 15 0.91 4.76 5.98
C THR A 15 0.64 4.30 4.54
N LEU A 16 -0.63 4.30 4.09
CA LEU A 16 -0.97 3.94 2.70
C LEU A 16 -0.36 4.90 1.68
N ARG A 17 -0.44 6.21 1.94
CA ARG A 17 0.18 7.24 1.10
C ARG A 17 1.69 7.03 0.96
N SER A 18 2.37 6.71 2.06
CA SER A 18 3.82 6.47 2.05
C SER A 18 4.17 5.20 1.28
N ASN A 19 3.39 4.13 1.42
CA ASN A 19 3.53 2.91 0.62
C ASN A 19 3.30 3.16 -0.88
N GLY A 20 2.26 3.91 -1.26
CA GLY A 20 1.98 4.26 -2.65
C GLY A 20 3.09 5.11 -3.28
N ARG A 21 3.66 6.07 -2.53
CA ARG A 21 4.83 6.85 -2.96
C ARG A 21 6.07 5.98 -3.13
N TYR A 22 6.31 5.05 -2.21
CA TYR A 22 7.42 4.12 -2.31
C TYR A 22 7.32 3.22 -3.54
N LEU A 23 6.13 2.67 -3.82
CA LEU A 23 5.87 1.91 -5.04
C LEU A 23 6.18 2.74 -6.30
N LYS A 24 5.66 3.97 -6.40
CA LYS A 24 5.95 4.86 -7.54
C LYS A 24 7.44 5.06 -7.77
N GLN A 25 8.19 5.28 -6.70
CA GLN A 25 9.62 5.51 -6.79
C GLN A 25 10.42 4.25 -7.16
N ILE A 26 9.98 3.08 -6.72
CA ILE A 26 10.52 1.79 -7.21
C ILE A 26 10.27 1.65 -8.71
N MET A 27 9.09 1.99 -9.20
CA MET A 27 8.78 1.88 -10.64
C MET A 27 9.61 2.84 -11.49
N LEU A 28 9.95 4.02 -10.99
CA LEU A 28 10.89 4.92 -11.65
C LEU A 28 12.29 4.29 -11.79
N GLU A 29 12.77 3.61 -10.74
CA GLU A 29 14.05 2.87 -10.80
C GLU A 29 14.00 1.68 -11.78
N TYR A 30 12.85 1.01 -11.94
CA TYR A 30 12.69 -0.01 -13.00
C TYR A 30 12.73 0.62 -14.41
N THR A 31 12.27 1.87 -14.58
CA THR A 31 12.28 2.58 -15.87
C THR A 31 13.66 3.13 -16.20
N GLN A 32 14.33 3.75 -15.23
CA GLN A 32 15.54 4.54 -15.45
C GLN A 32 16.83 3.80 -15.06
N GLY A 33 16.69 2.67 -14.37
CA GLY A 33 17.78 1.95 -13.72
C GLY A 33 18.12 2.50 -12.34
N LYS A 34 18.98 1.77 -11.61
CA LYS A 34 19.47 2.19 -10.30
C LYS A 34 20.27 3.47 -10.44
N THR A 35 19.68 4.58 -10.02
CA THR A 35 20.40 5.83 -9.81
C THR A 35 20.68 5.95 -8.31
N ASP A 36 21.67 6.75 -7.90
CA ASP A 36 21.95 7.00 -6.47
C ASP A 36 20.87 7.92 -5.85
N ASP A 37 19.60 7.59 -6.10
CA ASP A 37 18.48 8.50 -6.00
C ASP A 37 18.10 8.73 -4.54
N MET A 38 18.29 9.98 -4.13
CA MET A 38 17.81 10.46 -2.84
C MET A 38 16.31 10.25 -2.70
N ALA A 39 15.53 10.40 -3.76
CA ALA A 39 14.07 10.23 -3.73
C ALA A 39 13.68 8.78 -3.39
N TYR A 40 14.35 7.78 -3.95
CA TYR A 40 14.14 6.36 -3.59
C TYR A 40 14.42 6.10 -2.11
N ARG A 41 15.57 6.56 -1.61
CA ARG A 41 15.93 6.36 -0.20
C ARG A 41 14.95 7.05 0.74
N VAL A 42 14.52 8.26 0.42
CA VAL A 42 13.54 9.01 1.21
C VAL A 42 12.20 8.28 1.21
N ALA A 43 11.68 7.87 0.05
CA ALA A 43 10.41 7.16 -0.05
C ALA A 43 10.41 5.84 0.73
N ARG A 44 11.50 5.06 0.63
CA ARG A 44 11.68 3.82 1.41
C ARG A 44 11.66 4.09 2.90
N ARG A 45 12.45 5.07 3.37
CA ARG A 45 12.54 5.43 4.78
C ARG A 45 11.18 5.91 5.31
N ASP A 46 10.48 6.74 4.54
CA ASP A 46 9.19 7.30 4.94
C ASP A 46 8.12 6.21 5.06
N ALA A 47 8.11 5.21 4.17
CA ALA A 47 7.22 4.06 4.27
C ALA A 47 7.46 3.23 5.55
N HIS A 48 8.71 2.87 5.85
CA HIS A 48 9.05 2.16 7.09
C HIS A 48 8.77 3.00 8.35
N ASN A 49 9.01 4.30 8.31
CA ASN A 49 8.71 5.20 9.43
C ASN A 49 7.20 5.31 9.68
N ALA A 50 6.39 5.40 8.63
CA ALA A 50 4.94 5.45 8.74
C ALA A 50 4.36 4.13 9.31
N ASP A 51 4.93 3.00 8.92
CA ASP A 51 4.57 1.69 9.45
C ASP A 51 4.94 1.53 10.95
N ALA A 52 6.15 1.98 11.33
CA ALA A 52 6.55 2.03 12.74
C ALA A 52 5.68 2.98 13.58
N ALA A 53 5.30 4.13 13.02
CA ALA A 53 4.40 5.08 13.66
C ALA A 53 2.99 4.49 13.88
N LEU A 54 2.50 3.70 12.92
CA LEU A 54 1.24 2.96 13.06
C LEU A 54 1.31 1.95 14.21
N SER A 55 2.34 1.12 14.24
CA SER A 55 2.57 0.13 15.31
C SER A 55 2.64 0.78 16.71
N SER A 56 3.40 1.88 16.82
CA SER A 56 3.51 2.65 18.06
C SER A 56 2.17 3.26 18.49
N THR A 57 1.42 3.82 17.53
CA THR A 57 0.08 4.38 17.81
C THR A 57 -0.85 3.32 18.37
N LEU A 58 -0.91 2.13 17.76
CA LEU A 58 -1.77 1.04 18.22
C LEU A 58 -1.36 0.50 19.58
N THR A 59 -0.06 0.35 19.84
CA THR A 59 0.47 -0.08 21.14
C THR A 59 0.15 0.92 22.25
N ASN A 60 0.17 2.22 21.94
CA ASN A 60 -0.23 3.25 22.90
C ASN A 60 -1.73 3.22 23.17
N MET A 61 -2.57 2.99 22.15
CA MET A 61 -4.03 2.85 22.32
C MET A 61 -4.40 1.66 23.22
N LEU A 62 -3.62 0.56 23.21
CA LEU A 62 -3.84 -0.59 24.11
C LEU A 62 -3.66 -0.27 25.60
N LYS A 63 -2.89 0.77 25.92
CA LYS A 63 -2.65 1.20 27.31
C LYS A 63 -3.80 2.06 27.85
N GLU A 64 -4.76 2.44 27.01
CA GLU A 64 -5.93 3.24 27.40
C GLU A 64 -7.10 2.36 27.92
N PRO A 65 -7.98 2.86 28.81
CA PRO A 65 -9.11 2.11 29.36
C PRO A 65 -10.10 1.58 28.31
N GLY A 66 -10.84 0.52 28.66
CA GLY A 66 -11.48 -0.44 27.76
C GLY A 66 -12.46 0.04 26.67
N HIS A 67 -12.85 1.32 26.63
CA HIS A 67 -13.72 1.86 25.58
C HIS A 67 -13.07 1.85 24.17
N PHE A 68 -11.74 1.73 24.07
CA PHE A 68 -11.02 1.73 22.78
C PHE A 68 -10.75 0.35 22.17
N ARG A 69 -11.12 -0.76 22.85
CA ARG A 69 -10.74 -2.14 22.44
C ARG A 69 -11.20 -2.55 21.04
N ARG A 70 -12.36 -2.07 20.59
CA ARG A 70 -12.89 -2.41 19.25
C ARG A 70 -12.15 -1.69 18.13
N GLN A 71 -11.70 -0.46 18.37
CA GLN A 71 -10.95 0.32 17.38
C GLN A 71 -9.50 -0.18 17.27
N THR A 72 -8.93 -0.68 18.36
CA THR A 72 -7.62 -1.33 18.35
C THR A 72 -7.60 -2.63 17.55
N ASP A 73 -8.64 -3.48 17.61
CA ASP A 73 -8.69 -4.73 16.83
C ASP A 73 -8.64 -4.47 15.31
N ILE A 74 -9.46 -3.54 14.82
CA ILE A 74 -9.46 -3.13 13.41
C ILE A 74 -8.09 -2.54 13.03
N GLY A 75 -7.51 -1.73 13.93
CA GLY A 75 -6.17 -1.18 13.75
C GLY A 75 -5.08 -2.24 13.62
N PHE A 76 -5.10 -3.29 14.45
CA PHE A 76 -4.14 -4.41 14.35
C PHE A 76 -4.32 -5.24 13.08
N ARG A 77 -5.57 -5.47 12.66
CA ARG A 77 -5.83 -6.12 11.36
C ARG A 77 -5.25 -5.28 10.21
N PHE A 78 -5.38 -3.96 10.28
CA PHE A 78 -4.77 -3.08 9.30
C PHE A 78 -3.25 -3.10 9.37
N LEU A 79 -2.66 -3.09 10.57
CA LEU A 79 -1.21 -3.20 10.75
C LEU A 79 -0.65 -4.45 10.06
N LEU A 80 -1.33 -5.59 10.18
CA LEU A 80 -0.93 -6.81 9.47
C LEU A 80 -0.98 -6.65 7.94
N LEU A 81 -2.04 -6.03 7.40
CA LEU A 81 -2.10 -5.73 5.97
C LEU A 81 -1.00 -4.75 5.54
N SER A 82 -0.69 -3.75 6.37
CA SER A 82 0.37 -2.77 6.13
C SER A 82 1.74 -3.44 6.07
N HIS A 83 2.08 -4.29 7.04
CA HIS A 83 3.33 -5.08 7.04
C HIS A 83 3.44 -5.94 5.79
N THR A 84 2.36 -6.61 5.41
CA THR A 84 2.30 -7.48 4.22
C THR A 84 2.51 -6.68 2.94
N LEU A 85 1.79 -5.56 2.79
CA LEU A 85 1.92 -4.63 1.67
C LEU A 85 3.34 -4.07 1.56
N LEU A 86 3.89 -3.56 2.67
CA LEU A 86 5.24 -3.02 2.71
C LEU A 86 6.30 -4.09 2.40
N SER A 87 6.06 -5.35 2.77
CA SER A 87 6.95 -6.46 2.43
C SER A 87 6.98 -6.72 0.92
N TYR A 88 5.82 -6.77 0.26
CA TYR A 88 5.75 -6.93 -1.20
C TYR A 88 6.42 -5.77 -1.95
N ILE A 89 6.15 -4.53 -1.52
CA ILE A 89 6.78 -3.34 -2.12
C ILE A 89 8.30 -3.33 -1.85
N SER A 90 8.74 -3.73 -0.65
CA SER A 90 10.17 -3.80 -0.34
C SER A 90 10.89 -4.88 -1.14
N ALA A 91 10.23 -5.99 -1.42
CA ALA A 91 10.76 -7.05 -2.26
C ALA A 91 10.99 -6.55 -3.70
N LEU A 92 10.03 -5.82 -4.28
CA LEU A 92 10.23 -5.10 -5.55
C LEU A 92 11.45 -4.16 -5.49
N GLY A 93 11.57 -3.37 -4.43
CA GLY A 93 12.72 -2.47 -4.26
C GLY A 93 14.07 -3.18 -4.16
N ALA A 94 14.12 -4.39 -3.58
CA ALA A 94 15.35 -5.18 -3.44
C ALA A 94 15.78 -5.82 -4.77
N HIS A 95 14.81 -6.25 -5.58
CA HIS A 95 15.01 -6.90 -6.88
C HIS A 95 14.81 -5.95 -8.07
N ARG A 96 14.90 -4.63 -7.83
CA ARG A 96 14.78 -3.65 -8.91
C ARG A 96 15.99 -3.73 -9.84
N GLU A 97 15.71 -3.90 -11.12
CA GLU A 97 16.65 -3.90 -12.24
C GLU A 97 16.02 -3.13 -13.39
N THR A 98 16.81 -2.62 -14.33
CA THR A 98 16.24 -1.86 -15.44
C THR A 98 15.46 -2.78 -16.38
N LEU A 99 14.16 -2.52 -16.54
CA LEU A 99 13.27 -3.26 -17.45
C LEU A 99 12.77 -2.38 -18.61
N ALA A 100 13.39 -1.22 -18.82
CA ALA A 100 12.96 -0.21 -19.79
C ALA A 100 12.75 -0.73 -21.22
N HIS A 101 13.46 -1.77 -21.61
CA HIS A 101 13.41 -2.37 -22.95
C HIS A 101 12.54 -3.64 -23.03
N ALA A 102 12.03 -4.13 -21.91
CA ALA A 102 11.18 -5.31 -21.89
C ALA A 102 9.78 -4.98 -22.47
N PRO A 103 9.26 -5.75 -23.45
CA PRO A 103 7.98 -5.45 -24.09
C PRO A 103 6.78 -5.37 -23.13
N THR A 104 6.75 -6.22 -22.09
CA THR A 104 5.65 -6.26 -21.11
C THR A 104 5.78 -5.19 -20.02
N TYR A 105 6.97 -4.60 -19.84
CA TYR A 105 7.22 -3.66 -18.76
C TYR A 105 6.30 -2.42 -18.77
N PRO A 106 5.99 -1.76 -19.90
CA PRO A 106 5.07 -0.62 -19.92
C PRO A 106 3.69 -0.95 -19.34
N LEU A 107 3.18 -2.16 -19.59
CA LEU A 107 1.91 -2.63 -19.04
C LEU A 107 2.00 -2.84 -17.53
N LEU A 108 3.04 -3.52 -17.05
CA LEU A 108 3.25 -3.71 -15.59
C LEU A 108 3.47 -2.37 -14.87
N ASN A 109 4.16 -1.42 -15.51
CA ASN A 109 4.33 -0.07 -14.97
C ASN A 109 2.99 0.67 -14.86
N GLN A 110 2.13 0.56 -15.87
CA GLN A 110 0.78 1.10 -15.81
C GLN A 110 -0.03 0.49 -14.66
N GLU A 111 0.03 -0.84 -14.47
CA GLU A 111 -0.66 -1.50 -13.37
C GLU A 111 -0.14 -1.06 -11.99
N ALA A 112 1.17 -0.89 -11.84
CA ALA A 112 1.76 -0.34 -10.63
C ALA A 112 1.33 1.11 -10.33
N GLN A 113 1.17 1.94 -11.37
CA GLN A 113 0.66 3.30 -11.21
C GLN A 113 -0.80 3.32 -10.74
N LEU A 114 -1.64 2.43 -11.28
CA LEU A 114 -3.03 2.26 -10.85
C LEU A 114 -3.11 1.79 -9.38
N LEU A 115 -2.29 0.81 -8.99
CA LEU A 115 -2.20 0.36 -7.60
C LEU A 115 -1.81 1.51 -6.65
N ALA A 116 -0.80 2.29 -7.03
CA ALA A 116 -0.39 3.43 -6.23
C ALA A 116 -1.45 4.55 -6.18
N ALA A 117 -2.26 4.69 -7.23
CA ALA A 117 -3.39 5.62 -7.25
C ALA A 117 -4.52 5.17 -6.31
N SER A 118 -4.88 3.88 -6.31
CA SER A 118 -5.83 3.31 -5.35
C SER A 118 -5.39 3.51 -3.90
N LEU A 119 -4.11 3.26 -3.59
CA LEU A 119 -3.57 3.51 -2.25
C LEU A 119 -3.66 4.98 -1.84
N GLU A 120 -3.39 5.90 -2.77
CA GLU A 120 -3.50 7.35 -2.52
C GLU A 120 -4.97 7.78 -2.35
N GLU A 121 -5.90 7.22 -3.12
CA GLU A 121 -7.33 7.49 -3.01
C GLU A 121 -7.84 7.10 -1.61
N ILE A 122 -7.60 5.86 -1.19
CA ILE A 122 -8.01 5.35 0.12
C ILE A 122 -7.35 6.16 1.23
N ALA A 123 -6.06 6.50 1.09
CA ALA A 123 -5.35 7.37 2.03
C ALA A 123 -6.02 8.74 2.16
N GLN A 124 -6.40 9.34 1.03
CA GLN A 124 -7.00 10.66 0.99
C GLN A 124 -8.39 10.67 1.62
N GLN A 125 -9.19 9.63 1.37
CA GLN A 125 -10.51 9.43 1.97
C GLN A 125 -10.39 9.22 3.48
N LEU A 126 -9.44 8.40 3.94
CA LEU A 126 -9.15 8.21 5.36
C LEU A 126 -8.81 9.52 6.05
N ILE A 127 -7.89 10.31 5.48
CA ILE A 127 -7.42 11.57 6.07
C ILE A 127 -8.55 12.60 6.14
N LYS A 128 -9.36 12.72 5.09
CA LYS A 128 -10.49 13.66 5.03
C LYS A 128 -11.76 13.16 5.71
N ARG A 129 -11.80 11.89 6.12
CA ARG A 129 -12.99 11.19 6.61
C ARG A 129 -14.13 11.17 5.57
N GLU A 130 -13.77 11.03 4.31
CA GLU A 130 -14.73 10.83 3.23
C GLU A 130 -15.17 9.35 3.17
N PRO A 131 -16.39 9.05 2.71
CA PRO A 131 -16.84 7.67 2.53
C PRO A 131 -15.87 6.87 1.65
N ILE A 132 -15.64 5.61 2.02
CA ILE A 132 -14.78 4.67 1.28
C ILE A 132 -15.68 3.56 0.76
N GLU A 133 -15.78 3.47 -0.56
CA GLU A 133 -16.40 2.33 -1.22
C GLU A 133 -15.59 1.06 -0.92
N VAL A 134 -16.26 0.04 -0.40
CA VAL A 134 -15.62 -1.23 0.02
C VAL A 134 -15.30 -2.11 -1.19
N HIS A 135 -16.04 -1.93 -2.28
CA HIS A 135 -15.89 -2.66 -3.53
C HIS A 135 -15.51 -1.72 -4.66
N SER A 136 -14.62 -2.18 -5.53
CA SER A 136 -14.16 -1.47 -6.72
C SER A 136 -14.02 -2.45 -7.87
N ASP A 137 -14.92 -2.36 -8.85
CA ASP A 137 -14.86 -3.16 -10.08
C ASP A 137 -13.52 -2.96 -10.80
N ALA A 138 -12.97 -1.74 -10.77
CA ALA A 138 -11.70 -1.42 -11.40
C ALA A 138 -10.54 -2.19 -10.77
N GLU A 139 -10.47 -2.29 -9.44
CA GLU A 139 -9.42 -3.03 -8.72
C GLU A 139 -9.59 -4.54 -8.85
N GLN A 140 -10.85 -5.01 -8.91
CA GLN A 140 -11.15 -6.40 -9.18
C GLN A 140 -10.70 -6.79 -10.60
N LEU A 141 -11.04 -5.98 -11.60
CA LEU A 141 -10.59 -6.16 -12.98
C LEU A 141 -9.07 -6.10 -13.07
N GLN A 142 -8.44 -5.19 -12.33
CA GLN A 142 -6.98 -5.08 -12.27
C GLN A 142 -6.32 -6.40 -11.83
N SER A 143 -6.87 -7.01 -10.78
CA SER A 143 -6.36 -8.28 -10.24
C SER A 143 -6.54 -9.43 -11.24
N TYR A 144 -7.60 -9.42 -12.05
CA TYR A 144 -7.76 -10.38 -13.15
C TYR A 144 -6.74 -10.13 -14.26
N ARG A 145 -6.54 -8.89 -14.70
CA ARG A 145 -5.53 -8.56 -15.71
C ARG A 145 -4.13 -9.03 -15.30
N LEU A 146 -3.70 -8.73 -14.07
CA LEU A 146 -2.39 -9.15 -13.55
C LEU A 146 -2.24 -10.68 -13.44
N ARG A 147 -3.33 -11.40 -13.13
CA ARG A 147 -3.36 -12.86 -13.04
C ARG A 147 -3.30 -13.52 -14.41
N ASP A 148 -4.01 -12.96 -15.39
CA ASP A 148 -4.22 -13.55 -16.71
C ASP A 148 -3.14 -13.12 -17.72
N LEU A 149 -2.19 -12.27 -17.30
CA LEU A 149 -1.00 -11.96 -18.07
C LEU A 149 -0.22 -13.25 -18.38
N PRO A 150 0.28 -13.40 -19.63
CA PRO A 150 1.10 -14.54 -20.00
C PRO A 150 2.29 -14.72 -19.05
N GLU A 151 2.73 -15.96 -18.90
CA GLU A 151 3.93 -16.24 -18.11
C GLU A 151 5.16 -15.67 -18.81
N GLU A 152 5.86 -14.76 -18.12
CA GLU A 152 7.08 -14.13 -18.60
C GLU A 152 8.26 -15.10 -18.50
N GLU A 153 9.09 -15.18 -19.55
CA GLU A 153 10.33 -15.98 -19.52
C GLU A 153 11.40 -15.34 -18.61
N ASP A 154 11.42 -14.00 -18.55
CA ASP A 154 12.33 -13.22 -17.71
C ASP A 154 11.90 -13.28 -16.23
N ASP A 155 12.81 -13.72 -15.37
CA ASP A 155 12.54 -13.90 -13.94
C ASP A 155 12.21 -12.59 -13.22
N THR A 156 12.81 -11.47 -13.64
CA THR A 156 12.58 -10.15 -13.06
C THR A 156 11.19 -9.63 -13.43
N LEU A 157 10.74 -9.82 -14.67
CA LEU A 157 9.37 -9.51 -15.10
C LEU A 157 8.34 -10.38 -14.37
N ARG A 158 8.58 -11.70 -14.29
CA ARG A 158 7.72 -12.64 -13.59
C ARG A 158 7.59 -12.28 -12.10
N PHE A 159 8.70 -11.90 -11.48
CA PHE A 159 8.74 -11.43 -10.10
C PHE A 159 7.95 -10.12 -9.92
N LEU A 160 8.17 -9.13 -10.79
CA LEU A 160 7.44 -7.86 -10.78
C LEU A 160 5.92 -8.10 -10.88
N GLN A 161 5.48 -8.87 -11.88
CA GLN A 161 4.08 -9.24 -12.06
C GLN A 161 3.49 -9.91 -10.82
N THR A 162 4.21 -10.88 -10.24
CA THR A 162 3.77 -11.61 -9.03
C THR A 162 3.56 -10.67 -7.85
N GLN A 163 4.52 -9.77 -7.58
CA GLN A 163 4.39 -8.81 -6.48
C GLN A 163 3.25 -7.82 -6.72
N LEU A 164 3.06 -7.32 -7.94
CA LEU A 164 1.93 -6.44 -8.28
C LEU A 164 0.58 -7.14 -8.08
N LEU A 165 0.47 -8.41 -8.47
CA LEU A 165 -0.72 -9.23 -8.23
C LEU A 165 -0.99 -9.41 -6.73
N LEU A 166 0.04 -9.69 -5.94
CA LEU A 166 -0.10 -9.83 -4.49
C LEU A 166 -0.53 -8.51 -3.82
N ILE A 167 -0.03 -7.37 -4.30
CA ILE A 167 -0.46 -6.03 -3.86
C ILE A 167 -1.93 -5.79 -4.23
N SER A 168 -2.34 -6.11 -5.46
CA SER A 168 -3.71 -5.86 -5.93
C SER A 168 -4.74 -6.66 -5.12
N GLN A 169 -4.40 -7.89 -4.73
CA GLN A 169 -5.25 -8.74 -3.89
C GLN A 169 -5.47 -8.17 -2.47
N GLN A 170 -4.62 -7.27 -1.99
CA GLN A 170 -4.80 -6.64 -0.67
C GLN A 170 -5.82 -5.49 -0.69
N LEU A 171 -6.08 -4.86 -1.84
CA LEU A 171 -6.86 -3.61 -1.93
C LEU A 171 -8.27 -3.74 -1.35
N GLY A 172 -8.99 -4.82 -1.66
CA GLY A 172 -10.34 -5.04 -1.11
C GLY A 172 -10.37 -5.16 0.42
N SER A 173 -9.37 -5.83 1.00
CA SER A 173 -9.24 -5.93 2.46
C SER A 173 -8.88 -4.58 3.09
N ILE A 174 -8.01 -3.81 2.44
CA ILE A 174 -7.64 -2.46 2.86
C ILE A 174 -8.85 -1.53 2.84
N ARG A 175 -9.64 -1.49 1.74
CA ARG A 175 -10.88 -0.71 1.63
C ARG A 175 -11.87 -1.06 2.73
N THR A 176 -12.09 -2.36 2.94
CA THR A 176 -12.98 -2.86 3.99
C THR A 176 -12.55 -2.33 5.36
N LEU A 177 -11.29 -2.52 5.75
CA LEU A 177 -10.82 -2.06 7.06
C LEU A 177 -10.84 -0.53 7.17
N ALA A 178 -10.48 0.20 6.12
CA ALA A 178 -10.49 1.64 6.09
C ALA A 178 -11.92 2.21 6.30
N ALA A 179 -12.92 1.65 5.62
CA ALA A 179 -14.33 2.01 5.82
C ALA A 179 -14.80 1.69 7.25
N HIS A 180 -14.37 0.57 7.83
CA HIS A 180 -14.68 0.22 9.22
C HIS A 180 -14.08 1.21 10.24
N VAL A 181 -12.89 1.75 9.97
CA VAL A 181 -12.27 2.78 10.84
C VAL A 181 -13.11 4.06 10.82
N LEU A 182 -13.61 4.48 9.66
CA LEU A 182 -14.40 5.70 9.53
C LEU A 182 -15.81 5.57 10.11
N SER A 183 -16.46 4.41 9.96
CA SER A 183 -17.82 4.17 10.49
C SER A 183 -17.90 4.07 12.02
N LYS A 184 -16.77 3.87 12.71
CA LYS A 184 -16.70 3.70 14.17
C LYS A 184 -15.90 4.79 14.90
N SER A 185 -15.54 5.87 14.20
CA SER A 185 -14.93 7.08 14.77
C SER A 185 -15.98 8.17 14.90
#